data_AF-A0A5D2EGU8-F1
#
_entry.id   AF-A0A5D2EGU8-F1
#
_cell.length_a   1.000
_cell.length_b   1.000
_cell.length_c   1.000
_cell.angle_alpha   90.00
_cell.angle_beta   90.00
_cell.angle_gamma   90.00
#
_symmetry.space_group_name_H-M   'P 1'
#
loop_
_entity.id
_entity.type
_entity.pdbx_description
1 polymer ?
#
loop_
_entity_poly.entity_id
_entity_poly.type
_entity_poly.pdbx_seq_one_letter_code
_entity_poly.pdbx_strand_id
1 'polypeptide(L)'
;MAAITTILTDASAVATADLSSFRTISDHSLFDSVTNWTKRRLFTSKGDSSFPIRSMHNTQTGVASSTNGHFNADKLKSTVELLNGGALGQVKMNSSHRRKTKIVCTIGPSTSSREMIWKLAEAGMNVARLNMSHGDHASHQKTIDLVKEYNAQFEDKVIAIMLDTKGPEVRSGDVPRPIQLKEGQEFKFTIRRGVSTEDTVSVNYDDFVNDVEVGDILLVDGGMMSLAVKSKTKELVTCVVVDGGELKSRRHLNVRGKSATLPSITDKDWEDIKFGVDNQVDFYAVSFVKDAKVVHELKDYLKGCNADIHVIVKIESADSIPNLHSIISASDGAMVARGDLGAELPIEEVPLLQEDIIRRCRDMHKPVIVATNMLESMINHPTPTRAEVSDIAIAVREGADAIMLSGETAHGKYPIKAAKVMHTVALRTESSLPLNVMPPVRFNAYKSHMGEMFAFHSTTMANTLNTPIVVFTRTGSMAILLSHYRPSSSIFAFTNKERIKQRLALYQGVIPIYMQFSDDAEETFSRALKLLTGKNLVEEGEFITLVQSGAQPIWRRESTHHIQVRKVEL
;
A
#
# COMPACT_ATOMS: atom_id res chain seq x y z
N MET A 1 38.46 12.52 -44.51
CA MET A 1 39.22 13.53 -45.27
C MET A 1 38.92 14.89 -44.65
N ALA A 2 39.94 15.49 -44.04
CA ALA A 2 39.92 16.90 -43.73
C ALA A 2 39.97 17.70 -45.05
N ALA A 3 39.08 18.67 -45.21
CA ALA A 3 39.23 19.85 -46.03
C ALA A 3 38.12 20.84 -45.65
N ILE A 4 38.53 22.12 -45.46
CA ILE A 4 37.74 23.36 -45.69
C ILE A 4 36.74 23.73 -44.57
N THR A 5 36.65 24.95 -43.99
CA THR A 5 37.34 26.26 -44.10
C THR A 5 36.78 27.20 -42.99
N THR A 6 37.64 28.09 -42.44
CA THR A 6 37.38 29.37 -41.67
C THR A 6 36.61 29.32 -40.35
N ILE A 7 37.09 29.69 -39.15
CA ILE A 7 38.08 30.66 -38.60
C ILE A 7 37.60 32.14 -38.54
N LEU A 8 37.59 32.65 -37.28
CA LEU A 8 37.61 34.04 -36.76
C LEU A 8 36.27 34.81 -36.72
N THR A 9 35.87 35.52 -35.65
CA THR A 9 36.62 36.19 -34.57
C THR A 9 35.69 36.56 -33.40
N ASP A 10 36.20 36.47 -32.16
CA ASP A 10 36.21 37.47 -31.05
C ASP A 10 35.06 38.48 -30.90
N ALA A 11 34.66 38.95 -29.72
CA ALA A 11 34.99 38.70 -28.31
C ALA A 11 33.97 39.51 -27.47
N SER A 12 33.89 39.16 -26.20
CA SER A 12 33.32 39.89 -25.05
C SER A 12 33.05 41.40 -25.18
N ALA A 13 31.87 41.84 -24.71
CA ALA A 13 31.71 42.71 -23.52
C ALA A 13 30.29 43.35 -23.46
N VAL A 14 29.92 43.78 -22.25
CA VAL A 14 28.75 44.62 -21.85
C VAL A 14 27.48 43.80 -21.52
N ALA A 15 26.94 43.72 -20.29
CA ALA A 15 26.85 44.74 -19.24
C ALA A 15 26.87 44.16 -17.81
N THR A 16 27.61 44.86 -16.94
CA THR A 16 27.47 44.94 -15.48
C THR A 16 26.71 46.21 -15.11
N ALA A 17 25.73 46.12 -14.19
CA ALA A 17 25.25 47.19 -13.30
C ALA A 17 24.49 46.53 -12.13
N ASP A 18 25.12 46.43 -10.95
CA ASP A 18 24.86 47.23 -9.72
C ASP A 18 23.41 47.18 -9.20
N LEU A 19 23.10 46.44 -8.13
CA LEU A 19 23.28 46.70 -6.68
C LEU A 19 22.41 47.82 -6.08
N SER A 20 21.68 47.40 -5.05
CA SER A 20 21.24 48.12 -3.84
C SER A 20 19.78 48.60 -3.71
N SER A 21 19.28 48.38 -2.49
CA SER A 21 18.01 48.81 -1.86
C SER A 21 16.91 47.73 -1.87
N PHE A 22 16.34 47.24 -0.75
CA PHE A 22 16.29 47.69 0.64
C PHE A 22 15.99 46.51 1.60
N ARG A 23 16.63 46.54 2.78
CA ARG A 23 16.15 46.20 4.15
C ARG A 23 15.79 44.75 4.56
N THR A 24 16.71 44.20 5.36
CA THR A 24 16.50 43.47 6.61
C THR A 24 15.29 43.94 7.42
N ILE A 25 14.40 43.01 7.79
CA ILE A 25 13.70 42.97 9.10
C ILE A 25 13.64 41.49 9.50
N SER A 26 14.24 41.18 10.64
CA SER A 26 14.07 39.94 11.41
C SER A 26 12.82 40.02 12.29
N ASP A 27 12.40 38.84 12.76
CA ASP A 27 11.63 38.56 13.97
C ASP A 27 10.08 38.46 13.94
N HIS A 28 9.69 37.25 14.34
CA HIS A 28 8.58 36.86 15.21
C HIS A 28 7.11 36.98 14.77
N SER A 29 6.38 35.91 15.18
CA SER A 29 4.93 35.79 15.39
C SER A 29 4.06 35.37 14.21
N LEU A 30 3.70 34.08 14.18
CA LEU A 30 2.43 33.60 13.64
C LEU A 30 1.85 32.53 14.59
N PHE A 31 1.31 33.01 15.70
CA PHE A 31 0.16 32.42 16.37
C PHE A 31 -0.98 33.44 16.26
N ASP A 32 -2.20 32.92 16.13
CA ASP A 32 -3.49 33.61 16.17
C ASP A 32 -3.94 34.41 14.93
N SER A 33 -4.96 33.88 14.25
CA SER A 33 -6.22 34.62 14.09
C SER A 33 -7.37 33.70 13.64
N VAL A 34 -8.08 33.19 14.64
CA VAL A 34 -9.49 32.82 14.53
C VAL A 34 -10.31 34.12 14.50
N THR A 35 -11.48 34.07 13.85
CA THR A 35 -12.59 35.05 13.80
C THR A 35 -12.56 36.07 12.66
N ASN A 36 -13.51 35.92 11.71
CA ASN A 36 -14.52 36.93 11.42
C ASN A 36 -15.47 36.46 10.30
N TRP A 37 -16.66 35.98 10.68
CA TRP A 37 -17.84 36.02 9.81
C TRP A 37 -18.97 36.70 10.58
N THR A 38 -19.35 37.90 10.12
CA THR A 38 -20.56 38.58 10.58
C THR A 38 -21.40 39.09 9.40
N LYS A 39 -22.72 38.92 9.57
CA LYS A 39 -23.86 39.61 8.92
C LYS A 39 -24.22 39.13 7.50
N ARG A 40 -25.49 38.90 7.13
CA ARG A 40 -26.81 39.23 7.71
C ARG A 40 -27.89 38.56 6.86
N ARG A 41 -28.98 38.06 7.46
CA ARG A 41 -30.37 38.59 7.28
C ARG A 41 -31.39 37.78 8.08
N LEU A 42 -32.14 38.50 8.92
CA LEU A 42 -33.31 38.05 9.66
C LEU A 42 -34.54 38.00 8.74
N PHE A 43 -35.44 37.04 9.00
CA PHE A 43 -36.89 37.29 9.03
C PHE A 43 -37.52 36.46 10.16
N THR A 44 -38.47 37.08 10.86
CA THR A 44 -39.13 36.67 12.10
C THR A 44 -40.47 35.98 11.86
N SER A 45 -40.87 35.00 12.68
CA SER A 45 -42.13 35.05 13.45
C SER A 45 -42.30 33.89 14.44
N LYS A 46 -42.91 34.23 15.58
CA LYS A 46 -43.23 33.50 16.82
C LYS A 46 -43.98 32.15 16.67
N GLY A 47 -43.82 31.28 17.66
CA GLY A 47 -44.72 30.19 18.02
C GLY A 47 -44.26 29.45 19.29
N ASP A 48 -45.07 29.50 20.34
CA ASP A 48 -44.79 29.06 21.72
C ASP A 48 -44.81 27.54 21.97
N SER A 49 -44.16 27.16 23.08
CA SER A 49 -44.52 26.10 24.06
C SER A 49 -44.13 24.61 23.86
N SER A 50 -43.17 24.18 24.69
CA SER A 50 -43.07 22.97 25.55
C SER A 50 -43.66 21.60 25.12
N PHE A 51 -42.83 20.55 25.20
CA PHE A 51 -43.26 19.16 25.48
C PHE A 51 -42.32 18.44 26.48
N PRO A 52 -42.85 17.59 27.39
CA PRO A 52 -42.12 17.02 28.53
C PRO A 52 -41.58 15.59 28.30
N ILE A 53 -40.56 15.25 29.10
CA ILE A 53 -39.92 13.94 29.24
C ILE A 53 -40.82 12.98 30.05
N ARG A 54 -41.00 11.74 29.58
CA ARG A 54 -41.64 10.65 30.34
C ARG A 54 -40.68 9.46 30.50
N SER A 55 -40.33 9.18 31.75
CA SER A 55 -39.76 7.91 32.22
C SER A 55 -40.88 6.89 32.46
N MET A 56 -40.64 5.60 32.16
CA MET A 56 -41.48 4.51 32.62
C MET A 56 -40.71 3.63 33.60
N HIS A 57 -41.21 3.56 34.84
CA HIS A 57 -40.98 2.47 35.79
C HIS A 57 -42.08 1.43 35.58
N ASN A 58 -41.74 0.14 35.67
CA ASN A 58 -42.73 -0.88 35.98
C ASN A 58 -42.13 -1.89 36.97
N THR A 59 -42.80 -2.03 38.12
CA THR A 59 -42.55 -3.03 39.15
C THR A 59 -43.81 -3.85 39.30
N GLN A 60 -43.71 -5.18 39.17
CA GLN A 60 -44.47 -6.09 40.01
C GLN A 60 -43.81 -7.48 40.08
N THR A 61 -43.89 -8.02 41.28
CA THR A 61 -43.22 -9.18 41.87
C THR A 61 -43.98 -10.49 41.66
N GLY A 62 -43.27 -11.61 41.58
CA GLY A 62 -43.81 -12.96 41.75
C GLY A 62 -42.71 -14.02 41.80
N VAL A 63 -42.59 -14.70 42.93
CA VAL A 63 -41.53 -15.67 43.29
C VAL A 63 -41.99 -17.11 43.01
N ALA A 64 -41.11 -17.96 42.44
CA ALA A 64 -40.73 -19.30 42.94
C ALA A 64 -40.50 -20.39 41.87
N SER A 65 -39.33 -21.02 42.02
CA SER A 65 -39.01 -22.45 41.83
C SER A 65 -38.55 -23.00 40.46
N SER A 66 -37.54 -23.84 40.60
CA SER A 66 -36.65 -24.53 39.67
C SER A 66 -37.28 -25.69 38.88
N THR A 67 -36.73 -26.02 37.71
CA THR A 67 -36.07 -27.33 37.40
C THR A 67 -35.65 -27.43 35.93
N ASN A 68 -34.54 -28.14 35.68
CA ASN A 68 -33.95 -28.43 34.38
C ASN A 68 -34.90 -29.25 33.48
N GLY A 69 -34.96 -28.92 32.18
CA GLY A 69 -35.69 -29.71 31.19
C GLY A 69 -35.24 -29.45 29.75
N HIS A 70 -34.60 -30.46 29.17
CA HIS A 70 -34.26 -30.76 27.77
C HIS A 70 -34.61 -29.77 26.63
N PHE A 71 -33.59 -29.48 25.82
CA PHE A 71 -33.66 -28.97 24.46
C PHE A 71 -34.43 -29.93 23.54
N ASN A 72 -35.40 -29.42 22.78
CA ASN A 72 -36.03 -30.14 21.68
C ASN A 72 -36.12 -29.22 20.45
N ALA A 73 -35.51 -29.64 19.34
CA ALA A 73 -35.11 -28.81 18.21
C ALA A 73 -36.17 -28.62 17.11
N ASP A 74 -37.44 -28.95 17.35
CA ASP A 74 -38.46 -29.04 16.29
C ASP A 74 -39.60 -28.01 16.38
N LYS A 75 -39.41 -26.90 17.10
CA LYS A 75 -40.45 -25.85 17.24
C LYS A 75 -40.01 -24.41 16.94
N LEU A 76 -38.98 -24.25 16.11
CA LEU A 76 -38.53 -22.95 15.60
C LEU A 76 -38.66 -22.82 14.07
N LYS A 77 -39.75 -23.37 13.51
CA LYS A 77 -40.04 -23.33 12.06
C LYS A 77 -41.35 -22.64 11.67
N SER A 78 -42.05 -21.94 12.58
CA SER A 78 -43.33 -21.30 12.19
C SER A 78 -43.61 -19.92 12.79
N THR A 79 -42.58 -19.13 13.13
CA THR A 79 -42.80 -17.77 13.68
C THR A 79 -41.88 -16.71 13.10
N VAL A 80 -41.56 -16.79 11.81
CA VAL A 80 -40.83 -15.73 11.07
C VAL A 80 -41.59 -15.25 9.82
N GLU A 81 -42.75 -15.82 9.49
CA GLU A 81 -43.49 -15.49 8.26
C GLU A 81 -44.51 -14.34 8.35
N LEU A 82 -44.55 -13.55 9.43
CA LEU A 82 -45.59 -12.53 9.61
C LEU A 82 -45.06 -11.17 10.07
N LEU A 83 -44.05 -10.62 9.40
CA LEU A 83 -43.70 -9.19 9.45
C LEU A 83 -43.16 -8.64 8.11
N ASN A 84 -43.70 -9.10 6.98
CA ASN A 84 -43.46 -8.47 5.66
C ASN A 84 -44.68 -7.63 5.25
N GLY A 85 -44.67 -6.37 5.66
CA GLY A 85 -45.72 -5.40 5.32
C GLY A 85 -45.20 -3.98 5.51
N GLY A 86 -44.33 -3.53 4.62
CA GLY A 86 -43.82 -2.16 4.60
C GLY A 86 -43.01 -1.91 3.32
N ALA A 87 -43.61 -1.21 2.37
CA ALA A 87 -43.01 -0.84 1.10
C ALA A 87 -41.83 0.13 1.31
N LEU A 88 -40.62 -0.42 1.43
CA LEU A 88 -39.37 0.27 1.11
C LEU A 88 -38.79 -0.47 -0.08
N GLY A 89 -38.63 0.24 -1.19
CA GLY A 89 -38.14 -0.30 -2.45
C GLY A 89 -36.89 -1.15 -2.22
N GLN A 90 -36.98 -2.43 -2.59
CA GLN A 90 -35.79 -3.25 -2.77
C GLN A 90 -34.95 -2.57 -3.85
N VAL A 91 -33.90 -1.86 -3.41
CA VAL A 91 -32.77 -1.58 -4.28
C VAL A 91 -32.28 -2.94 -4.74
N LYS A 92 -32.56 -3.29 -6.01
CA LYS A 92 -31.86 -4.37 -6.69
C LYS A 92 -30.37 -4.07 -6.53
N MET A 93 -29.70 -4.82 -5.66
CA MET A 93 -28.24 -4.80 -5.55
C MET A 93 -27.69 -5.37 -6.86
N ASN A 94 -27.52 -4.49 -7.86
CA ASN A 94 -26.96 -4.82 -9.16
C ASN A 94 -25.49 -5.23 -9.02
N SER A 95 -25.08 -6.23 -9.82
CA SER A 95 -23.74 -6.78 -10.05
C SER A 95 -22.73 -6.66 -8.89
N SER A 96 -22.76 -7.67 -8.00
CA SER A 96 -21.62 -8.18 -7.19
C SER A 96 -20.58 -7.13 -6.78
N HIS A 97 -20.70 -6.57 -5.57
CA HIS A 97 -19.60 -5.82 -4.97
C HIS A 97 -18.36 -6.73 -4.90
N ARG A 98 -17.44 -6.53 -5.85
CA ARG A 98 -16.11 -7.15 -5.84
C ARG A 98 -15.20 -6.28 -5.01
N ARG A 99 -14.33 -6.92 -4.24
CA ARG A 99 -13.28 -6.22 -3.50
C ARG A 99 -12.37 -5.50 -4.50
N LYS A 100 -12.15 -4.22 -4.27
CA LYS A 100 -11.32 -3.36 -5.12
C LYS A 100 -9.89 -3.23 -4.60
N THR A 101 -9.70 -3.04 -3.29
CA THR A 101 -8.39 -2.97 -2.60
C THR A 101 -7.66 -4.29 -2.75
N LYS A 102 -6.40 -4.24 -3.14
CA LYS A 102 -5.57 -5.43 -3.42
C LYS A 102 -4.98 -6.01 -2.15
N ILE A 103 -4.62 -7.30 -2.21
CA ILE A 103 -3.97 -8.01 -1.09
C ILE A 103 -2.62 -8.51 -1.56
N VAL A 104 -1.59 -8.10 -0.83
CA VAL A 104 -0.24 -8.65 -0.94
C VAL A 104 -0.09 -9.72 0.14
N CYS A 105 0.31 -10.93 -0.22
CA CYS A 105 0.61 -11.98 0.75
C CYS A 105 2.09 -12.35 0.65
N THR A 106 2.77 -12.38 1.78
CA THR A 106 4.13 -12.92 1.85
C THR A 106 4.08 -14.44 1.78
N ILE A 107 4.80 -15.03 0.82
CA ILE A 107 4.95 -16.47 0.70
C ILE A 107 6.09 -16.94 1.60
N GLY A 108 5.86 -18.01 2.35
CA GLY A 108 6.85 -18.58 3.25
C GLY A 108 6.58 -20.05 3.54
N PRO A 109 7.22 -20.63 4.57
CA PRO A 109 7.11 -22.06 4.88
C PRO A 109 5.67 -22.60 5.01
N SER A 110 4.73 -21.79 5.51
CA SER A 110 3.32 -22.20 5.64
C SER A 110 2.55 -22.19 4.32
N THR A 111 3.08 -21.57 3.26
CA THR A 111 2.34 -21.24 2.03
C THR A 111 3.09 -21.49 0.73
N SER A 112 4.29 -22.06 0.77
CA SER A 112 5.13 -22.27 -0.42
C SER A 112 4.75 -23.49 -1.28
N SER A 113 3.73 -24.27 -0.90
CA SER A 113 3.24 -25.39 -1.73
C SER A 113 2.30 -24.90 -2.82
N ARG A 114 2.20 -25.65 -3.91
CA ARG A 114 1.25 -25.39 -5.00
C ARG A 114 -0.18 -25.21 -4.47
N GLU A 115 -0.66 -26.15 -3.67
CA GLU A 115 -2.03 -26.15 -3.15
C GLU A 115 -2.30 -24.91 -2.31
N MET A 116 -1.30 -24.45 -1.55
CA MET A 116 -1.43 -23.26 -0.70
C MET A 116 -1.43 -21.97 -1.52
N ILE A 117 -0.59 -21.87 -2.56
CA ILE A 117 -0.61 -20.72 -3.47
C ILE A 117 -1.98 -20.60 -4.16
N TRP A 118 -2.55 -21.70 -4.64
CA TRP A 118 -3.90 -21.71 -5.24
C TRP A 118 -4.96 -21.28 -4.23
N LYS A 119 -4.92 -21.83 -3.00
CA LYS A 119 -5.85 -21.43 -1.93
C LYS A 119 -5.72 -19.96 -1.56
N LEU A 120 -4.51 -19.40 -1.56
CA LEU A 120 -4.29 -17.96 -1.33
C LEU A 120 -4.86 -17.13 -2.49
N ALA A 121 -4.66 -17.56 -3.74
CA ALA A 121 -5.24 -16.93 -4.92
C ALA A 121 -6.77 -16.87 -4.82
N GLU A 122 -7.40 -17.98 -4.48
CA GLU A 122 -8.85 -18.09 -4.27
C GLU A 122 -9.34 -17.27 -3.06
N ALA A 123 -8.52 -17.13 -2.03
CA ALA A 123 -8.80 -16.27 -0.88
C ALA A 123 -8.65 -14.77 -1.20
N GLY A 124 -8.15 -14.41 -2.38
CA GLY A 124 -8.06 -13.03 -2.87
C GLY A 124 -6.66 -12.44 -2.93
N MET A 125 -5.59 -13.24 -2.87
CA MET A 125 -4.23 -12.75 -3.11
C MET A 125 -4.09 -12.16 -4.51
N ASN A 126 -3.50 -10.96 -4.61
CA ASN A 126 -3.20 -10.29 -5.88
C ASN A 126 -1.70 -10.23 -6.17
N VAL A 127 -0.88 -10.18 -5.12
CA VAL A 127 0.58 -10.11 -5.23
C VAL A 127 1.20 -11.13 -4.27
N ALA A 128 2.07 -11.97 -4.78
CA ALA A 128 2.92 -12.85 -4.00
C ALA A 128 4.24 -12.11 -3.68
N ARG A 129 4.45 -11.81 -2.40
CA ARG A 129 5.68 -11.17 -1.91
C ARG A 129 6.71 -12.23 -1.52
N LEU A 130 7.93 -12.09 -2.03
CA LEU A 130 9.11 -12.89 -1.73
C LEU A 130 10.06 -12.04 -0.89
N ASN A 131 10.20 -12.37 0.39
CA ASN A 131 11.03 -11.61 1.33
C ASN A 131 12.48 -12.12 1.29
N MET A 132 13.42 -11.34 0.74
CA MET A 132 14.82 -11.76 0.60
C MET A 132 15.66 -11.69 1.89
N SER A 133 15.07 -11.22 2.99
CA SER A 133 15.64 -11.40 4.33
C SER A 133 15.64 -12.88 4.78
N HIS A 134 14.83 -13.72 4.13
CA HIS A 134 14.69 -15.15 4.44
C HIS A 134 14.68 -16.00 3.18
N GLY A 135 15.14 -17.25 3.30
CA GLY A 135 15.21 -18.18 2.17
C GLY A 135 16.37 -17.86 1.22
N ASP A 136 16.63 -18.81 0.32
CA ASP A 136 17.62 -18.69 -0.75
C ASP A 136 16.94 -18.52 -2.12
N HIS A 137 17.72 -18.17 -3.14
CA HIS A 137 17.21 -18.02 -4.51
C HIS A 137 16.54 -19.30 -5.03
N ALA A 138 17.00 -20.48 -4.63
CA ALA A 138 16.42 -21.75 -5.05
C ALA A 138 14.98 -21.95 -4.51
N SER A 139 14.73 -21.58 -3.26
CA SER A 139 13.41 -21.63 -2.65
C SER A 139 12.46 -20.59 -3.27
N HIS A 140 12.95 -19.38 -3.55
CA HIS A 140 12.19 -18.33 -4.21
C HIS A 140 11.90 -18.67 -5.67
N GLN A 141 12.83 -19.31 -6.39
CA GLN A 141 12.63 -19.78 -7.77
C GLN A 141 11.42 -20.72 -7.86
N LYS A 142 11.31 -21.70 -6.97
CA LYS A 142 10.16 -22.62 -6.92
C LYS A 142 8.84 -21.87 -6.76
N THR A 143 8.82 -20.83 -5.92
CA THR A 143 7.63 -20.00 -5.72
C THR A 143 7.28 -19.22 -6.99
N ILE A 144 8.28 -18.63 -7.65
CA ILE A 144 8.11 -17.90 -8.92
C ILE A 144 7.53 -18.84 -9.99
N ASP A 145 8.07 -20.05 -10.12
CA ASP A 145 7.64 -21.03 -11.10
C ASP A 145 6.17 -21.43 -10.87
N LEU A 146 5.76 -21.66 -9.62
CA LEU A 146 4.37 -21.99 -9.27
C LEU A 146 3.41 -20.82 -9.54
N VAL A 147 3.81 -19.58 -9.28
CA VAL A 147 2.98 -18.40 -9.59
C VAL A 147 2.85 -18.21 -11.10
N LYS A 148 3.92 -18.41 -11.86
CA LYS A 148 3.89 -18.38 -13.33
C LYS A 148 2.99 -19.49 -13.88
N GLU A 149 3.04 -20.68 -13.30
CA GLU A 149 2.16 -21.78 -13.65
C GLU A 149 0.69 -21.45 -13.38
N TYR A 150 0.38 -20.84 -12.23
CA TYR A 150 -0.97 -20.37 -11.92
C TYR A 150 -1.47 -19.37 -12.98
N ASN A 151 -0.63 -18.38 -13.30
CA ASN A 151 -0.99 -17.32 -14.25
C ASN A 151 -1.25 -17.85 -15.67
N ALA A 152 -0.58 -18.93 -16.07
CA ALA A 152 -0.77 -19.55 -17.39
C ALA A 152 -2.13 -20.25 -17.56
N GLN A 153 -2.85 -20.53 -16.47
CA GLN A 153 -4.13 -21.27 -16.52
C GLN A 153 -5.34 -20.36 -16.76
N PHE A 154 -5.20 -19.04 -16.62
CA PHE A 154 -6.34 -18.13 -16.59
C PHE A 154 -6.09 -16.85 -17.38
N GLU A 155 -7.07 -16.44 -18.17
CA GLU A 155 -7.04 -15.16 -18.89
C GLU A 155 -7.37 -13.97 -17.98
N ASP A 156 -8.25 -14.16 -17.01
CA ASP A 156 -8.87 -13.15 -16.14
C ASP A 156 -8.38 -13.17 -14.69
N LYS A 157 -7.51 -14.12 -14.34
CA LYS A 157 -6.86 -14.20 -13.04
C LYS A 157 -5.37 -13.99 -13.20
N VAL A 158 -4.79 -13.28 -12.24
CA VAL A 158 -3.36 -13.00 -12.23
C VAL A 158 -2.89 -12.75 -10.80
N ILE A 159 -1.71 -13.27 -10.50
CA ILE A 159 -0.92 -12.92 -9.32
C ILE A 159 0.36 -12.28 -9.81
N ALA A 160 0.64 -11.06 -9.35
CA ALA A 160 1.95 -10.45 -9.57
C ALA A 160 2.98 -10.95 -8.57
N ILE A 161 4.26 -10.85 -8.93
CA ILE A 161 5.38 -11.25 -8.09
C ILE A 161 6.12 -10.00 -7.62
N MET A 162 6.31 -9.88 -6.32
CA MET A 162 7.07 -8.80 -5.68
C MET A 162 8.27 -9.36 -4.95
N LEU A 163 9.47 -8.88 -5.29
CA LEU A 163 10.69 -9.18 -4.57
C LEU A 163 10.97 -8.05 -3.59
N ASP A 164 11.04 -8.36 -2.29
CA ASP A 164 11.33 -7.39 -1.23
C ASP A 164 12.81 -7.54 -0.82
N THR A 165 13.58 -6.47 -1.01
CA THR A 165 15.01 -6.45 -0.71
C THR A 165 15.22 -6.44 0.79
N LYS A 166 16.34 -7.00 1.24
CA LYS A 166 16.64 -7.03 2.67
C LYS A 166 17.00 -5.63 3.17
N GLY A 167 17.80 -4.90 2.40
CA GLY A 167 18.33 -3.60 2.81
C GLY A 167 19.41 -3.69 3.89
N PRO A 168 19.96 -2.53 4.29
CA PRO A 168 20.94 -2.44 5.35
C PRO A 168 20.33 -2.75 6.72
N GLU A 169 21.04 -3.52 7.54
CA GLU A 169 20.60 -3.86 8.90
C GLU A 169 21.77 -3.80 9.89
N VAL A 170 21.59 -3.01 10.96
CA VAL A 170 22.49 -3.04 12.11
C VAL A 170 21.96 -4.09 13.09
N ARG A 171 22.82 -5.00 13.53
CA ARG A 171 22.49 -6.11 14.41
C ARG A 171 23.51 -6.29 15.51
N SER A 172 23.04 -6.75 16.68
CA SER A 172 23.90 -7.23 17.74
C SER A 172 24.67 -8.50 17.33
N GLY A 173 25.78 -8.77 18.01
CA GLY A 173 26.59 -9.95 17.82
C GLY A 173 25.92 -11.22 18.35
N ASP A 174 26.64 -12.33 18.21
CA ASP A 174 26.24 -13.60 18.81
C ASP A 174 26.46 -13.56 20.32
N VAL A 175 25.45 -13.98 21.10
CA VAL A 175 25.57 -14.17 22.55
C VAL A 175 25.53 -15.67 22.88
N PRO A 176 26.39 -16.17 23.79
CA PRO A 176 26.41 -17.60 24.14
C PRO A 176 25.10 -18.10 24.75
N ARG A 177 24.42 -17.21 25.50
CA ARG A 177 23.11 -17.43 26.11
C ARG A 177 22.35 -16.10 26.09
N PRO A 178 21.00 -16.12 26.11
CA PRO A 178 20.23 -14.90 26.26
C PRO A 178 20.67 -14.08 27.48
N ILE A 179 20.84 -12.78 27.31
CA ILE A 179 21.26 -11.85 28.37
C ILE A 179 20.01 -11.11 28.85
N GLN A 180 19.73 -11.21 30.16
CA GLN A 180 18.61 -10.47 30.75
C GLN A 180 19.05 -9.04 31.08
N LEU A 181 18.48 -8.07 30.36
CA LEU A 181 18.69 -6.66 30.61
C LEU A 181 17.68 -6.13 31.63
N LYS A 182 18.18 -5.49 32.70
CA LYS A 182 17.37 -4.85 33.74
C LYS A 182 17.42 -3.34 33.61
N GLU A 183 16.30 -2.68 33.87
CA GLU A 183 16.21 -1.22 33.91
C GLU A 183 17.27 -0.60 34.84
N GLY A 184 17.88 0.50 34.39
CA GLY A 184 18.92 1.24 35.11
C GLY A 184 20.33 0.63 35.04
N GLN A 185 20.50 -0.59 34.53
CA GLN A 185 21.83 -1.20 34.41
C GLN A 185 22.62 -0.60 33.23
N GLU A 186 23.94 -0.62 33.33
CA GLU A 186 24.80 -0.28 32.20
C GLU A 186 24.98 -1.49 31.26
N PHE A 187 24.94 -1.24 29.96
CA PHE A 187 25.23 -2.24 28.93
C PHE A 187 25.96 -1.58 27.76
N LYS A 188 26.89 -2.32 27.15
CA LYS A 188 27.80 -1.77 26.14
C LYS A 188 27.63 -2.47 24.79
N PHE A 189 27.75 -1.68 23.74
CA PHE A 189 27.84 -2.15 22.36
C PHE A 189 29.23 -1.82 21.82
N THR A 190 29.91 -2.78 21.22
CA THR A 190 31.26 -2.58 20.65
C THR A 190 31.33 -2.98 19.19
N ILE A 191 32.17 -2.30 18.41
CA ILE A 191 32.45 -2.70 17.02
C ILE A 191 33.54 -3.79 16.93
N ARG A 192 34.15 -4.17 18.06
CA ARG A 192 35.10 -5.29 18.12
C ARG A 192 34.36 -6.60 17.89
N ARG A 193 34.59 -7.22 16.72
CA ARG A 193 33.95 -8.47 16.31
C ARG A 193 34.22 -9.60 17.30
N GLY A 194 33.19 -10.40 17.56
CA GLY A 194 33.28 -11.60 18.41
C GLY A 194 33.26 -11.33 19.92
N VAL A 195 33.22 -10.07 20.35
CA VAL A 195 33.04 -9.74 21.78
C VAL A 195 31.61 -10.07 22.20
N SER A 196 31.49 -10.88 23.24
CA SER A 196 30.26 -11.10 23.99
C SER A 196 30.60 -11.45 25.45
N THR A 197 30.20 -10.57 26.37
CA THR A 197 30.28 -10.73 27.83
C THR A 197 28.89 -10.48 28.43
N GLU A 198 28.75 -10.60 29.75
CA GLU A 198 27.48 -10.32 30.43
C GLU A 198 27.01 -8.85 30.27
N ASP A 199 27.94 -7.91 30.07
CA ASP A 199 27.68 -6.47 30.01
C ASP A 199 28.00 -5.84 28.64
N THR A 200 28.51 -6.61 27.68
CA THR A 200 29.00 -6.10 26.39
C THR A 200 28.68 -7.06 25.25
N VAL A 201 28.15 -6.53 24.15
CA VAL A 201 27.97 -7.30 22.90
C VAL A 201 28.55 -6.56 21.71
N SER A 202 29.09 -7.30 20.75
CA SER A 202 29.53 -6.74 19.48
C SER A 202 28.36 -6.26 18.61
N VAL A 203 28.64 -5.40 17.63
CA VAL A 203 27.69 -4.93 16.61
C VAL A 203 28.26 -5.28 15.24
N ASN A 204 27.39 -5.61 14.28
CA ASN A 204 27.80 -6.07 12.95
C ASN A 204 28.25 -4.95 11.98
N TYR A 205 28.36 -3.70 12.46
CA TYR A 205 28.58 -2.51 11.64
C TYR A 205 29.64 -1.61 12.29
N ASP A 206 30.73 -1.37 11.57
CA ASP A 206 31.94 -0.76 12.14
C ASP A 206 31.78 0.74 12.40
N ASP A 207 30.93 1.43 11.62
CA ASP A 207 30.64 2.86 11.80
C ASP A 207 29.51 3.12 12.80
N PHE A 208 29.01 2.10 13.50
CA PHE A 208 27.94 2.23 14.49
C PHE A 208 28.22 3.31 15.55
N VAL A 209 29.47 3.41 15.99
CA VAL A 209 29.89 4.40 17.01
C VAL A 209 29.78 5.84 16.49
N ASN A 210 29.96 6.04 15.18
CA ASN A 210 29.89 7.35 14.53
C ASN A 210 28.43 7.78 14.31
N ASP A 211 27.52 6.82 14.12
CA ASP A 211 26.09 7.08 13.89
C ASP A 211 25.29 7.35 15.19
N VAL A 212 25.92 7.17 16.36
CA VAL A 212 25.28 7.29 17.67
C VAL A 212 25.87 8.46 18.44
N GLU A 213 25.02 9.29 19.06
CA GLU A 213 25.41 10.40 19.92
C GLU A 213 24.98 10.20 21.38
N VAL A 214 25.66 10.90 22.30
CA VAL A 214 25.26 10.90 23.72
C VAL A 214 23.86 11.50 23.85
N GLY A 215 22.98 10.81 24.57
CA GLY A 215 21.56 11.17 24.69
C GLY A 215 20.64 10.48 23.68
N ASP A 216 21.19 9.80 22.66
CA ASP A 216 20.36 9.01 21.75
C ASP A 216 19.73 7.81 22.46
N ILE A 217 18.59 7.35 21.92
CA ILE A 217 17.92 6.13 22.36
C ILE A 217 18.18 5.03 21.34
N LEU A 218 18.90 3.99 21.77
CA LEU A 218 19.06 2.75 21.03
C LEU A 218 17.87 1.84 21.29
N LEU A 219 17.34 1.28 20.22
CA LEU A 219 16.20 0.37 20.23
C LEU A 219 16.66 -1.01 19.77
N VAL A 220 16.17 -2.04 20.44
CA VAL A 220 16.40 -3.43 20.06
C VAL A 220 15.09 -4.05 19.59
N ASP A 221 15.13 -4.74 18.43
CA ASP A 221 13.99 -5.41 17.80
C ASP A 221 12.72 -4.52 17.73
N GLY A 222 12.87 -3.30 17.20
CA GLY A 222 11.73 -2.39 17.02
C GLY A 222 11.21 -1.75 18.31
N GLY A 223 12.05 -1.69 19.35
CA GLY A 223 11.70 -1.06 20.63
C GLY A 223 11.17 -2.02 21.70
N MET A 224 11.34 -3.34 21.51
CA MET A 224 11.10 -4.33 22.58
C MET A 224 12.02 -4.10 23.79
N MET A 225 13.20 -3.52 23.56
CA MET A 225 14.08 -2.98 24.59
C MET A 225 14.59 -1.62 24.13
N SER A 226 14.91 -0.75 25.08
CA SER A 226 15.47 0.57 24.79
C SER A 226 16.61 0.89 25.76
N LEU A 227 17.66 1.54 25.24
CA LEU A 227 18.83 1.93 26.01
C LEU A 227 19.22 3.37 25.67
N ALA A 228 19.43 4.20 26.69
CA ALA A 228 19.89 5.57 26.54
C ALA A 228 21.42 5.62 26.48
N VAL A 229 21.97 6.27 25.46
CA VAL A 229 23.42 6.36 25.27
C VAL A 229 24.00 7.33 26.30
N LYS A 230 24.88 6.83 27.16
CA LYS A 230 25.52 7.57 28.25
C LYS A 230 26.87 8.14 27.83
N SER A 231 27.68 7.37 27.12
CA SER A 231 29.00 7.79 26.64
C SER A 231 29.45 6.92 25.46
N LYS A 232 30.37 7.46 24.65
CA LYS A 232 31.03 6.70 23.57
C LYS A 232 32.54 6.92 23.57
N THR A 233 33.28 5.91 23.15
CA THR A 233 34.70 5.97 22.80
C THR A 233 34.86 5.72 21.30
N LYS A 234 36.06 5.44 20.78
CA LYS A 234 36.24 5.09 19.36
C LYS A 234 35.61 3.74 18.96
N GLU A 235 35.40 2.83 19.91
CA GLU A 235 35.01 1.44 19.60
C GLU A 235 33.89 0.90 20.48
N LEU A 236 33.38 1.71 21.41
CA LEU A 236 32.47 1.29 22.46
C LEU A 236 31.43 2.37 22.73
N VAL A 237 30.15 1.98 22.73
CA VAL A 237 29.01 2.79 23.15
C VAL A 237 28.50 2.23 24.48
N THR A 238 28.53 3.03 25.54
CA THR A 238 27.99 2.67 26.85
C THR A 238 26.61 3.25 27.00
N CYS A 239 25.64 2.42 27.34
CA CYS A 239 24.24 2.78 27.47
C CYS A 239 23.71 2.41 28.85
N VAL A 240 22.62 3.07 29.25
CA VAL A 240 21.81 2.71 30.41
C VAL A 240 20.52 2.13 29.89
N VAL A 241 20.16 0.93 30.35
CA VAL A 241 18.90 0.28 29.96
C VAL A 241 17.73 1.10 30.51
N VAL A 242 16.83 1.52 29.61
CA VAL A 242 15.59 2.21 29.94
C VAL A 242 14.48 1.16 30.03
N ASP A 243 14.20 0.47 28.93
CA ASP A 243 13.28 -0.67 28.91
C ASP A 243 14.07 -1.98 28.82
N GLY A 244 14.00 -2.79 29.89
CA GLY A 244 14.69 -4.07 29.98
C GLY A 244 14.02 -5.20 29.19
N GLY A 245 14.71 -6.32 29.03
CA GLY A 245 14.23 -7.47 28.27
C GLY A 245 15.29 -8.52 28.04
N GLU A 246 14.96 -9.53 27.23
CA GLU A 246 15.86 -10.65 26.93
C GLU A 246 16.59 -10.42 25.59
N LEU A 247 17.88 -10.08 25.64
CA LEU A 247 18.71 -9.91 24.44
C LEU A 247 19.22 -11.28 23.97
N LYS A 248 18.86 -11.67 22.72
CA LYS A 248 19.44 -12.86 22.05
C LYS A 248 20.42 -12.44 20.96
N SER A 249 20.97 -13.42 20.24
CA SER A 249 21.91 -13.15 19.15
C SER A 249 21.24 -12.41 17.99
N ARG A 250 22.01 -11.55 17.32
CA ARG A 250 21.64 -10.95 16.01
C ARG A 250 20.34 -10.15 16.03
N ARG A 251 20.04 -9.50 17.16
CA ARG A 251 18.88 -8.62 17.29
C ARG A 251 19.07 -7.34 16.50
N HIS A 252 17.99 -6.83 15.93
CA HIS A 252 18.02 -5.60 15.16
C HIS A 252 18.28 -4.41 16.09
N LEU A 253 19.14 -3.49 15.67
CA LEU A 253 19.47 -2.28 16.40
C LEU A 253 19.09 -1.07 15.56
N ASN A 254 18.34 -0.14 16.15
CA ASN A 254 17.96 1.12 15.54
C ASN A 254 18.29 2.28 16.48
N VAL A 255 18.60 3.44 15.93
CA VAL A 255 18.73 4.68 16.70
C VAL A 255 17.42 5.45 16.50
N ARG A 256 16.73 5.83 17.57
CA ARG A 256 15.46 6.58 17.42
C ARG A 256 15.73 7.92 16.74
N GLY A 257 14.96 8.23 15.70
CA GLY A 257 15.02 9.47 14.94
C GLY A 257 16.19 9.58 13.96
N LYS A 258 16.99 8.53 13.76
CA LYS A 258 18.14 8.54 12.84
C LYS A 258 18.32 7.19 12.17
N SER A 259 18.71 7.19 10.90
CA SER A 259 19.08 5.96 10.21
C SER A 259 20.60 5.77 10.18
N ALA A 260 21.06 4.51 10.20
CA ALA A 260 22.48 4.19 10.07
C ALA A 260 23.03 4.65 8.71
N THR A 261 24.27 5.13 8.61
CA THR A 261 24.93 5.64 7.39
C THR A 261 25.32 4.52 6.39
N LEU A 262 24.56 3.42 6.38
CA LEU A 262 24.69 2.33 5.42
C LEU A 262 24.01 2.69 4.07
N PRO A 263 24.53 2.16 2.96
CA PRO A 263 23.88 2.26 1.66
C PRO A 263 22.52 1.54 1.69
N SER A 264 21.51 2.13 1.04
CA SER A 264 20.15 1.58 1.00
C SER A 264 20.04 0.26 0.21
N ILE A 265 20.94 0.01 -0.75
CA ILE A 265 21.04 -1.27 -1.47
C ILE A 265 22.41 -1.88 -1.15
N THR A 266 22.40 -3.05 -0.53
CA THR A 266 23.62 -3.81 -0.20
C THR A 266 24.11 -4.65 -1.37
N ASP A 267 25.33 -5.18 -1.30
CA ASP A 267 25.85 -6.12 -2.32
C ASP A 267 24.94 -7.34 -2.50
N LYS A 268 24.39 -7.86 -1.38
CA LYS A 268 23.41 -8.94 -1.41
C LYS A 268 22.12 -8.51 -2.12
N ASP A 269 21.64 -7.30 -1.86
CA ASP A 269 20.43 -6.81 -2.52
C ASP A 269 20.64 -6.69 -4.04
N TRP A 270 21.84 -6.31 -4.50
CA TRP A 270 22.17 -6.32 -5.93
C TRP A 270 22.14 -7.73 -6.54
N GLU A 271 22.59 -8.75 -5.82
CA GLU A 271 22.45 -10.16 -6.23
C GLU A 271 20.97 -10.57 -6.31
N ASP A 272 20.16 -10.18 -5.33
CA ASP A 272 18.72 -10.45 -5.31
C ASP A 272 17.98 -9.72 -6.45
N ILE A 273 18.36 -8.48 -6.73
CA ILE A 273 17.84 -7.68 -7.85
C ILE A 273 18.20 -8.35 -9.18
N LYS A 274 19.43 -8.85 -9.34
CA LYS A 274 19.80 -9.59 -10.55
C LYS A 274 18.94 -10.85 -10.71
N PHE A 275 18.76 -11.62 -9.64
CA PHE A 275 17.88 -12.78 -9.63
C PHE A 275 16.44 -12.43 -10.03
N GLY A 276 15.91 -11.30 -9.55
CA GLY A 276 14.58 -10.81 -9.91
C GLY A 276 14.47 -10.39 -11.38
N VAL A 277 15.51 -9.78 -11.96
CA VAL A 277 15.59 -9.42 -13.39
C VAL A 277 15.56 -10.67 -14.25
N ASP A 278 16.41 -11.66 -13.94
CA ASP A 278 16.48 -12.93 -14.66
C ASP A 278 15.13 -13.66 -14.64
N ASN A 279 14.37 -13.50 -13.56
CA ASN A 279 13.04 -14.08 -13.38
C ASN A 279 11.87 -13.22 -13.86
N GLN A 280 12.12 -11.99 -14.31
CA GLN A 280 11.09 -11.05 -14.74
C GLN A 280 10.01 -10.83 -13.66
N VAL A 281 10.40 -10.63 -12.39
CA VAL A 281 9.44 -10.25 -11.32
C VAL A 281 8.74 -8.94 -11.65
N ASP A 282 7.55 -8.68 -11.11
CA ASP A 282 6.76 -7.51 -11.50
C ASP A 282 7.13 -6.25 -10.72
N PHE A 283 7.51 -6.42 -9.45
CA PHE A 283 7.83 -5.34 -8.52
C PHE A 283 9.08 -5.63 -7.70
N TYR A 284 9.85 -4.59 -7.43
CA TYR A 284 10.77 -4.54 -6.29
C TYR A 284 10.15 -3.73 -5.16
N ALA A 285 10.16 -4.25 -3.94
CA ALA A 285 9.98 -3.46 -2.73
C ALA A 285 11.37 -3.17 -2.15
N VAL A 286 11.79 -1.90 -2.14
CA VAL A 286 13.16 -1.50 -1.76
C VAL A 286 13.16 -0.96 -0.34
N SER A 287 13.90 -1.65 0.54
CA SER A 287 14.01 -1.34 1.97
C SER A 287 14.92 -0.15 2.26
N PHE A 288 14.66 0.53 3.38
CA PHE A 288 15.44 1.64 3.96
C PHE A 288 15.84 2.73 2.95
N VAL A 289 14.90 3.14 2.10
CA VAL A 289 15.11 4.22 1.13
C VAL A 289 15.09 5.57 1.85
N LYS A 290 16.20 6.31 1.76
CA LYS A 290 16.37 7.61 2.43
C LYS A 290 16.28 8.82 1.50
N ASP A 291 16.56 8.61 0.22
CA ASP A 291 16.59 9.66 -0.79
C ASP A 291 16.16 9.14 -2.18
N ALA A 292 15.96 10.06 -3.11
CA ALA A 292 15.59 9.73 -4.48
C ALA A 292 16.73 9.12 -5.31
N LYS A 293 17.99 9.31 -4.89
CA LYS A 293 19.17 8.90 -5.67
C LYS A 293 19.21 7.38 -5.82
N VAL A 294 18.98 6.64 -4.73
CA VAL A 294 18.95 5.17 -4.79
C VAL A 294 17.86 4.64 -5.73
N VAL A 295 16.73 5.34 -5.80
CA VAL A 295 15.62 4.97 -6.70
C VAL A 295 16.03 5.17 -8.15
N HIS A 296 16.70 6.28 -8.47
CA HIS A 296 17.22 6.55 -9.81
C HIS A 296 18.30 5.53 -10.21
N GLU A 297 19.22 5.21 -9.31
CA GLU A 297 20.27 4.21 -9.55
C GLU A 297 19.67 2.85 -9.93
N LEU A 298 18.69 2.37 -9.16
CA LEU A 298 18.01 1.12 -9.48
C LEU A 298 17.25 1.21 -10.82
N LYS A 299 16.53 2.30 -11.09
CA LYS A 299 15.79 2.47 -12.35
C LYS A 299 16.71 2.55 -13.57
N ASP A 300 17.87 3.17 -13.43
CA ASP A 300 18.89 3.22 -14.50
C ASP A 300 19.49 1.84 -14.75
N TYR A 301 19.76 1.06 -13.70
CA TYR A 301 20.17 -0.34 -13.83
C TYR A 301 19.11 -1.17 -14.57
N LEU A 302 17.84 -1.09 -14.16
CA LEU A 302 16.74 -1.84 -14.79
C LEU A 302 16.57 -1.44 -16.27
N LYS A 303 16.70 -0.16 -16.58
CA LYS A 303 16.69 0.34 -17.96
C LYS A 303 17.86 -0.22 -18.77
N GLY A 304 19.06 -0.28 -18.18
CA GLY A 304 20.24 -0.91 -18.78
C GLY A 304 20.03 -2.40 -19.09
N CYS A 305 19.27 -3.10 -18.26
CA CYS A 305 18.88 -4.50 -18.47
C CYS A 305 17.65 -4.67 -19.39
N ASN A 306 17.04 -3.58 -19.88
CA ASN A 306 15.74 -3.60 -20.58
C ASN A 306 14.64 -4.32 -19.77
N ALA A 307 14.69 -4.20 -18.44
CA ALA A 307 13.78 -4.84 -17.50
C ALA A 307 12.64 -3.89 -17.13
N ASP A 308 11.41 -4.29 -17.42
CA ASP A 308 10.21 -3.49 -17.19
C ASP A 308 9.59 -3.80 -15.81
N ILE A 309 10.36 -3.57 -14.73
CA ILE A 309 10.02 -3.88 -13.32
C ILE A 309 9.75 -2.57 -12.57
N HIS A 310 8.65 -2.50 -11.82
CA HIS A 310 8.30 -1.31 -11.04
C HIS A 310 9.00 -1.29 -9.67
N VAL A 311 9.46 -0.12 -9.26
CA VAL A 311 10.13 0.10 -7.96
C VAL A 311 9.15 0.71 -6.95
N ILE A 312 8.81 -0.06 -5.92
CA ILE A 312 8.01 0.33 -4.76
C ILE A 312 8.95 0.63 -3.60
N VAL A 313 9.03 1.89 -3.18
CA VAL A 313 9.93 2.29 -2.08
C VAL A 313 9.25 2.06 -0.74
N LYS A 314 9.97 1.44 0.21
CA LYS A 314 9.47 1.24 1.57
C LYS A 314 9.83 2.46 2.41
N ILE A 315 8.82 3.13 2.95
CA ILE A 315 8.95 4.28 3.84
C ILE A 315 9.04 3.73 5.26
N GLU A 316 10.28 3.61 5.74
CA GLU A 316 10.64 2.85 6.96
C GLU A 316 11.41 3.68 7.97
N SER A 317 11.95 4.83 7.54
CA SER A 317 13.00 5.49 8.29
C SER A 317 12.73 6.97 8.54
N ALA A 318 13.29 7.52 9.62
CA ALA A 318 13.17 8.93 9.94
C ALA A 318 13.70 9.82 8.80
N ASP A 319 14.81 9.42 8.18
CA ASP A 319 15.44 10.14 7.06
C ASP A 319 14.57 10.20 5.80
N SER A 320 13.66 9.24 5.63
CA SER A 320 12.76 9.22 4.48
C SER A 320 11.68 10.30 4.56
N ILE A 321 11.32 10.77 5.76
CA ILE A 321 10.19 11.68 5.97
C ILE A 321 10.44 13.09 5.38
N PRO A 322 11.58 13.76 5.65
CA PRO A 322 11.89 15.04 5.00
C PRO A 322 11.98 14.94 3.48
N ASN A 323 12.37 13.77 2.96
CA ASN A 323 12.60 13.52 1.54
C ASN A 323 11.39 12.91 0.81
N LEU A 324 10.26 12.73 1.50
CA LEU A 324 9.14 11.90 1.06
C LEU A 324 8.64 12.26 -0.35
N HIS A 325 8.50 13.54 -0.64
CA HIS A 325 8.06 13.99 -1.97
C HIS A 325 9.04 13.57 -3.07
N SER A 326 10.34 13.75 -2.87
CA SER A 326 11.36 13.40 -3.86
C SER A 326 11.45 11.89 -4.09
N ILE A 327 11.39 11.11 -3.00
CA ILE A 327 11.42 9.64 -3.02
C ILE A 327 10.21 9.10 -3.79
N ILE A 328 9.00 9.51 -3.39
CA ILE A 328 7.77 9.11 -4.08
C ILE A 328 7.83 9.56 -5.53
N SER A 329 8.35 10.74 -5.85
CA SER A 329 8.45 11.23 -7.23
C SER A 329 9.35 10.38 -8.13
N ALA A 330 10.45 9.86 -7.60
CA ALA A 330 11.36 8.99 -8.35
C ALA A 330 10.83 7.55 -8.53
N SER A 331 10.01 7.08 -7.59
CA SER A 331 9.54 5.68 -7.55
C SER A 331 8.35 5.40 -8.49
N ASP A 332 7.93 4.13 -8.57
CA ASP A 332 6.70 3.73 -9.27
C ASP A 332 5.54 3.46 -8.31
N GLY A 333 5.77 3.62 -7.00
CA GLY A 333 4.83 3.36 -5.91
C GLY A 333 5.53 3.46 -4.55
N ALA A 334 4.77 3.33 -3.47
CA ALA A 334 5.34 3.30 -2.11
C ALA A 334 4.68 2.25 -1.22
N MET A 335 5.38 1.86 -0.17
CA MET A 335 4.90 0.98 0.89
C MET A 335 5.09 1.66 2.24
N VAL A 336 4.00 1.82 3.00
CA VAL A 336 4.03 2.30 4.39
C VAL A 336 4.34 1.10 5.28
N ALA A 337 5.59 0.97 5.72
CA ALA A 337 6.06 -0.12 6.56
C ALA A 337 6.01 0.30 8.04
N ARG A 338 4.83 0.14 8.63
CA ARG A 338 4.46 0.73 9.93
C ARG A 338 5.26 0.21 11.11
N GLY A 339 5.67 -1.06 11.07
CA GLY A 339 6.51 -1.67 12.09
C GLY A 339 7.89 -1.01 12.17
N ASP A 340 8.56 -0.89 11.02
CA ASP A 340 9.88 -0.24 10.94
C ASP A 340 9.78 1.27 11.19
N LEU A 341 8.76 1.92 10.61
CA LEU A 341 8.53 3.35 10.82
C LEU A 341 8.24 3.69 12.28
N GLY A 342 7.44 2.87 12.97
CA GLY A 342 7.15 3.01 14.39
C GLY A 342 8.29 2.61 15.32
N ALA A 343 9.32 1.94 14.80
CA ALA A 343 10.57 1.76 15.52
C ALA A 343 11.38 3.07 15.49
N GLU A 344 11.53 3.70 14.33
CA GLU A 344 12.36 4.90 14.21
C GLU A 344 11.69 6.20 14.70
N LEU A 345 10.36 6.27 14.66
CA LEU A 345 9.59 7.47 15.02
C LEU A 345 8.66 7.22 16.22
N PRO A 346 8.20 8.28 16.91
CA PRO A 346 7.14 8.15 17.90
C PRO A 346 5.91 7.45 17.30
N ILE A 347 5.37 6.46 18.02
CA ILE A 347 4.31 5.58 17.51
C ILE A 347 3.01 6.34 17.20
N GLU A 348 2.77 7.45 17.89
CA GLU A 348 1.64 8.35 17.69
C GLU A 348 1.70 9.14 16.38
N GLU A 349 2.88 9.27 15.77
CA GLU A 349 3.07 9.97 14.48
C GLU A 349 2.79 9.04 13.29
N VAL A 350 2.94 7.72 13.47
CA VAL A 350 2.82 6.73 12.38
C VAL A 350 1.47 6.79 11.66
N PRO A 351 0.30 6.89 12.33
CA PRO A 351 -0.98 7.03 11.64
C PRO A 351 -1.08 8.31 10.81
N LEU A 352 -0.53 9.43 11.28
CA LEU A 352 -0.54 10.71 10.57
C LEU A 352 0.32 10.64 9.30
N LEU A 353 1.49 10.01 9.41
CA LEU A 353 2.39 9.78 8.29
C LEU A 353 1.79 8.81 7.26
N GLN A 354 1.12 7.75 7.70
CA GLN A 354 0.39 6.83 6.81
C GLN A 354 -0.60 7.60 5.93
N GLU A 355 -1.44 8.46 6.53
CA GLU A 355 -2.40 9.27 5.79
C GLU A 355 -1.70 10.20 4.78
N ASP A 356 -0.61 10.89 5.18
CA ASP A 356 0.16 11.76 4.30
C ASP A 356 0.80 11.02 3.12
N ILE A 357 1.40 9.85 3.38
CA ILE A 357 2.03 9.03 2.34
C ILE A 357 0.99 8.53 1.34
N ILE A 358 -0.15 8.03 1.83
CA ILE A 358 -1.25 7.55 0.97
C ILE A 358 -1.76 8.70 0.09
N ARG A 359 -2.03 9.87 0.67
CA ARG A 359 -2.49 11.04 -0.06
C ARG A 359 -1.50 11.46 -1.14
N ARG A 360 -0.20 11.59 -0.82
CA ARG A 360 0.84 11.95 -1.79
C ARG A 360 0.94 10.95 -2.93
N CYS A 361 0.92 9.65 -2.65
CA CYS A 361 0.95 8.62 -3.69
C CYS A 361 -0.24 8.76 -4.65
N ARG A 362 -1.44 8.96 -4.10
CA ARG A 362 -2.65 9.20 -4.89
C ARG A 362 -2.61 10.50 -5.69
N ASP A 363 -2.00 11.55 -5.14
CA ASP A 363 -1.80 12.80 -5.84
C ASP A 363 -0.89 12.64 -7.06
N MET A 364 0.07 11.73 -6.98
CA MET A 364 1.03 11.44 -8.05
C MET A 364 0.65 10.25 -8.94
N HIS A 365 -0.57 9.70 -8.78
CA HIS A 365 -1.03 8.50 -9.50
C HIS A 365 -0.09 7.29 -9.33
N LYS A 366 0.40 7.09 -8.11
CA LYS A 366 1.27 5.98 -7.73
C LYS A 366 0.54 5.05 -6.75
N PRO A 367 0.62 3.71 -6.93
CA PRO A 367 0.03 2.77 -6.02
C PRO A 367 0.72 2.83 -4.67
N VAL A 368 -0.06 2.69 -3.60
CA VAL A 368 0.44 2.64 -2.23
C VAL A 368 -0.01 1.39 -1.50
N ILE A 369 0.91 0.76 -0.78
CA ILE A 369 0.70 -0.45 0.00
C ILE A 369 0.80 -0.10 1.49
N VAL A 370 -0.19 -0.48 2.28
CA VAL A 370 -0.09 -0.41 3.75
C VAL A 370 0.34 -1.78 4.28
N ALA A 371 1.46 -1.80 5.00
CA ALA A 371 2.17 -3.01 5.38
C ALA A 371 2.43 -3.11 6.88
N THR A 372 2.65 -4.35 7.34
CA THR A 372 2.96 -4.77 8.73
C THR A 372 1.83 -4.48 9.74
N ASN A 373 1.80 -5.21 10.86
CA ASN A 373 0.84 -5.00 11.97
C ASN A 373 -0.64 -5.00 11.55
N MET A 374 -1.01 -5.71 10.47
CA MET A 374 -2.40 -5.74 9.98
C MET A 374 -3.23 -6.79 10.72
N LEU A 375 -2.78 -8.04 10.74
CA LEU A 375 -3.45 -9.16 11.43
C LEU A 375 -2.44 -10.00 12.24
N GLU A 376 -1.46 -9.35 12.88
CA GLU A 376 -0.34 -10.00 13.59
C GLU A 376 -0.80 -11.10 14.56
N SER A 377 -1.90 -10.87 15.30
CA SER A 377 -2.46 -11.86 16.22
C SER A 377 -2.83 -13.18 15.52
N MET A 378 -3.15 -13.13 14.22
CA MET A 378 -3.54 -14.29 13.42
C MET A 378 -2.39 -15.20 13.02
N ILE A 379 -1.14 -14.84 13.31
CA ILE A 379 0.00 -15.76 13.26
C ILE A 379 -0.28 -16.95 14.18
N ASN A 380 -0.78 -16.67 15.39
CA ASN A 380 -0.98 -17.67 16.44
C ASN A 380 -2.45 -17.99 16.72
N HIS A 381 -3.37 -17.08 16.40
CA HIS A 381 -4.78 -17.21 16.74
C HIS A 381 -5.67 -17.27 15.49
N PRO A 382 -6.79 -18.00 15.53
CA PRO A 382 -7.65 -18.14 14.35
C PRO A 382 -8.51 -16.90 14.10
N THR A 383 -8.55 -15.92 14.99
CA THR A 383 -9.46 -14.76 14.90
C THR A 383 -8.68 -13.50 15.26
N PRO A 384 -8.84 -12.41 14.49
CA PRO A 384 -8.16 -11.16 14.78
C PRO A 384 -8.80 -10.45 15.96
N THR A 385 -8.09 -9.47 16.50
CA THR A 385 -8.63 -8.49 17.44
C THR A 385 -9.55 -7.50 16.72
N ARG A 386 -10.41 -6.81 17.48
CA ARG A 386 -11.24 -5.72 16.95
C ARG A 386 -10.40 -4.53 16.48
N ALA A 387 -9.26 -4.29 17.13
CA ALA A 387 -8.34 -3.21 16.77
C ALA A 387 -7.73 -3.45 15.37
N GLU A 388 -7.24 -4.66 15.10
CA GLU A 388 -6.72 -5.06 13.79
C GLU A 388 -7.76 -4.94 12.67
N VAL A 389 -9.02 -5.35 12.93
CA VAL A 389 -10.11 -5.16 11.96
C VAL A 389 -10.39 -3.68 11.68
N SER A 390 -10.39 -2.85 12.72
CA SER A 390 -10.57 -1.40 12.57
C SER A 390 -9.43 -0.76 11.79
N ASP A 391 -8.20 -1.19 12.04
CA ASP A 391 -6.99 -0.70 11.39
C ASP A 391 -7.00 -0.99 9.88
N ILE A 392 -7.35 -2.22 9.47
CA ILE A 392 -7.57 -2.55 8.05
C ILE A 392 -8.64 -1.65 7.42
N ALA A 393 -9.75 -1.43 8.11
CA ALA A 393 -10.83 -0.58 7.61
C ALA A 393 -10.40 0.88 7.46
N ILE A 394 -9.48 1.38 8.29
CA ILE A 394 -8.90 2.72 8.18
C ILE A 394 -8.02 2.82 6.94
N ALA A 395 -7.06 1.90 6.75
CA ALA A 395 -6.18 1.88 5.58
C ALA A 395 -6.97 1.83 4.25
N VAL A 396 -8.06 1.05 4.21
CA VAL A 396 -8.96 0.97 3.05
C VAL A 396 -9.72 2.30 2.83
N ARG A 397 -10.15 2.99 3.90
CA ARG A 397 -10.87 4.27 3.80
C ARG A 397 -9.97 5.43 3.35
N GLU A 398 -8.73 5.46 3.82
CA GLU A 398 -7.70 6.39 3.34
C GLU A 398 -7.38 6.14 1.86
N GLY A 399 -7.67 4.92 1.40
CA GLY A 399 -7.66 4.53 0.00
C GLY A 399 -6.31 4.04 -0.46
N ALA A 400 -5.66 3.24 0.39
CA ALA A 400 -4.57 2.37 -0.02
C ALA A 400 -4.95 1.54 -1.25
N ASP A 401 -4.02 1.35 -2.17
CA ASP A 401 -4.25 0.48 -3.33
C ASP A 401 -4.19 -0.99 -2.92
N ALA A 402 -3.31 -1.31 -1.96
CA ALA A 402 -3.18 -2.64 -1.41
C ALA A 402 -2.91 -2.63 0.11
N ILE A 403 -3.25 -3.76 0.73
CA ILE A 403 -2.97 -4.10 2.12
C ILE A 403 -2.17 -5.39 2.16
N MET A 404 -1.20 -5.50 3.09
CA MET A 404 -0.23 -6.59 3.07
C MET A 404 -0.27 -7.49 4.31
N LEU A 405 -0.22 -8.80 4.08
CA LEU A 405 0.04 -9.83 5.08
C LEU A 405 1.52 -10.23 5.06
N SER A 406 2.14 -10.22 6.23
CA SER A 406 3.55 -10.48 6.47
C SER A 406 3.74 -11.86 7.10
N GLY A 407 3.93 -11.95 8.42
CA GLY A 407 4.10 -13.21 9.14
C GLY A 407 2.86 -14.11 9.05
N GLU A 408 1.68 -13.51 8.94
CA GLU A 408 0.38 -14.18 8.93
C GLU A 408 0.27 -15.24 7.83
N THR A 409 0.76 -14.92 6.62
CA THR A 409 0.77 -15.86 5.48
C THR A 409 2.11 -16.57 5.31
N ALA A 410 3.21 -15.99 5.77
CA ALA A 410 4.52 -16.60 5.59
C ALA A 410 4.73 -17.82 6.50
N HIS A 411 4.49 -17.68 7.80
CA HIS A 411 4.76 -18.71 8.80
C HIS A 411 3.63 -18.88 9.84
N GLY A 412 2.51 -18.16 9.68
CA GLY A 412 1.35 -18.26 10.57
C GLY A 412 0.66 -19.61 10.51
N LYS A 413 -0.10 -19.93 11.57
CA LYS A 413 -0.91 -21.15 11.71
C LYS A 413 -2.20 -21.10 10.87
N TYR A 414 -2.66 -19.90 10.50
CA TYR A 414 -3.95 -19.69 9.84
C TYR A 414 -3.86 -18.83 8.57
N PRO A 415 -2.94 -19.12 7.62
CA PRO A 415 -2.62 -18.22 6.50
C PRO A 415 -3.82 -17.93 5.59
N ILE A 416 -4.59 -18.97 5.23
CA ILE A 416 -5.80 -18.81 4.38
C ILE A 416 -6.89 -18.02 5.12
N LYS A 417 -7.01 -18.20 6.44
CA LYS A 417 -8.02 -17.49 7.23
C LYS A 417 -7.67 -16.01 7.36
N ALA A 418 -6.40 -15.67 7.55
CA ALA A 418 -5.92 -14.29 7.55
C ALA A 418 -6.22 -13.60 6.21
N ALA A 419 -5.91 -14.24 5.08
CA ALA A 419 -6.25 -13.72 3.75
C ALA A 419 -7.77 -13.49 3.57
N LYS A 420 -8.60 -14.45 4.00
CA LYS A 420 -10.08 -14.31 3.96
C LYS A 420 -10.59 -13.17 4.82
N VAL A 421 -10.06 -13.01 6.04
CA VAL A 421 -10.41 -11.87 6.92
C VAL A 421 -10.05 -10.56 6.24
N MET A 422 -8.83 -10.43 5.74
CA MET A 422 -8.37 -9.25 5.01
C MET A 422 -9.30 -8.92 3.83
N HIS A 423 -9.68 -9.93 3.05
CA HIS A 423 -10.63 -9.80 1.95
C HIS A 423 -12.01 -9.31 2.41
N THR A 424 -12.59 -9.95 3.43
CA THR A 424 -13.92 -9.62 3.93
C THR A 424 -13.98 -8.22 4.53
N VAL A 425 -12.96 -7.80 5.29
CA VAL A 425 -12.91 -6.46 5.89
C VAL A 425 -12.80 -5.39 4.81
N ALA A 426 -11.92 -5.58 3.81
CA ALA A 426 -11.80 -4.66 2.69
C ALA A 426 -13.11 -4.55 1.90
N LEU A 427 -13.70 -5.68 1.52
CA LEU A 427 -14.97 -5.72 0.79
C LEU A 427 -16.11 -5.02 1.55
N ARG A 428 -16.23 -5.30 2.85
CA ARG A 428 -17.32 -4.72 3.66
C ARG A 428 -17.12 -3.22 3.85
N THR A 429 -15.88 -2.78 4.08
CA THR A 429 -15.53 -1.35 4.19
C THR A 429 -15.87 -0.63 2.90
N GLU A 430 -15.46 -1.15 1.75
CA GLU A 430 -15.73 -0.55 0.44
C GLU A 430 -17.23 -0.47 0.13
N SER A 431 -18.00 -1.50 0.49
CA SER A 431 -19.45 -1.52 0.29
C SER A 431 -20.19 -0.52 1.19
N SER A 432 -19.55 0.00 2.24
CA SER A 432 -20.10 1.03 3.13
C SER A 432 -19.78 2.45 2.68
N LEU A 433 -18.89 2.62 1.70
CA LEU A 433 -18.53 3.93 1.17
C LEU A 433 -19.68 4.48 0.32
N PRO A 434 -19.95 5.80 0.37
CA PRO A 434 -20.99 6.39 -0.46
C PRO A 434 -20.66 6.23 -1.95
N LEU A 435 -21.63 5.75 -2.74
CA LEU A 435 -21.48 5.56 -4.20
C LEU A 435 -21.38 6.90 -4.96
N ASN A 436 -21.84 7.99 -4.36
CA ASN A 436 -21.97 9.32 -4.98
C ASN A 436 -20.84 10.30 -4.65
N VAL A 437 -19.67 9.82 -4.22
CA VAL A 437 -18.52 10.71 -4.06
C VAL A 437 -18.00 11.07 -5.45
N MET A 438 -18.22 12.31 -5.88
CA MET A 438 -17.54 12.83 -7.06
C MET A 438 -16.03 12.70 -6.83
N PRO A 439 -15.27 12.19 -7.81
CA PRO A 439 -13.82 12.26 -7.72
C PRO A 439 -13.38 13.70 -7.46
N PRO A 440 -12.34 13.94 -6.63
CA PRO A 440 -11.88 15.29 -6.34
C PRO A 440 -11.55 16.01 -7.65
N VAL A 441 -12.15 17.19 -7.85
CA VAL A 441 -11.93 17.98 -9.06
C VAL A 441 -10.57 18.67 -8.95
N ARG A 442 -9.60 18.21 -9.75
CA ARG A 442 -8.29 18.85 -9.86
C ARG A 442 -8.33 19.88 -10.98
N PHE A 443 -8.69 21.11 -10.66
CA PHE A 443 -8.69 22.22 -11.62
C PHE A 443 -7.25 22.72 -11.84
N ASN A 444 -6.59 22.26 -12.89
CA ASN A 444 -5.53 22.95 -13.63
C ASN A 444 -5.28 22.22 -14.97
N ALA A 445 -6.29 22.22 -15.84
CA ALA A 445 -6.24 21.49 -17.12
C ALA A 445 -5.47 22.27 -18.19
N TYR A 446 -4.16 22.02 -18.29
CA TYR A 446 -3.40 22.28 -19.53
C TYR A 446 -3.65 21.15 -20.53
N LYS A 447 -3.54 21.43 -21.85
CA LYS A 447 -3.70 20.46 -22.95
C LYS A 447 -2.89 19.14 -22.77
N SER A 448 -1.84 19.16 -21.94
CA SER A 448 -1.03 17.99 -21.57
C SER A 448 -1.73 16.94 -20.70
N HIS A 449 -2.97 17.17 -20.23
CA HIS A 449 -3.68 16.29 -19.29
C HIS A 449 -4.94 15.61 -19.87
N MET A 450 -5.01 15.37 -21.18
CA MET A 450 -6.19 14.73 -21.80
C MET A 450 -6.53 13.37 -21.16
N GLY A 451 -5.53 12.57 -20.81
CA GLY A 451 -5.76 11.27 -20.16
C GLY A 451 -6.51 11.40 -18.83
N GLU A 452 -6.10 12.35 -17.99
CA GLU A 452 -6.73 12.64 -16.69
C GLU A 452 -8.16 13.14 -16.85
N MET A 453 -8.41 14.05 -17.79
CA MET A 453 -9.77 14.55 -18.08
C MET A 453 -10.71 13.41 -18.48
N PHE A 454 -10.25 12.50 -19.35
CA PHE A 454 -11.06 11.35 -19.76
C PHE A 454 -11.28 10.36 -18.62
N ALA A 455 -10.27 10.11 -17.79
CA ALA A 455 -10.41 9.24 -16.63
C ALA A 455 -11.37 9.82 -15.58
N PHE A 456 -11.27 11.13 -15.30
CA PHE A 456 -12.21 11.85 -14.45
C PHE A 456 -13.66 11.74 -14.95
N HIS A 457 -13.93 12.16 -16.19
CA HIS A 457 -15.30 12.19 -16.72
C HIS A 457 -15.90 10.81 -16.94
N SER A 458 -15.09 9.82 -17.34
CA SER A 458 -15.57 8.44 -17.43
C SER A 458 -15.89 7.85 -16.05
N THR A 459 -15.09 8.17 -15.03
CA THR A 459 -15.38 7.77 -13.64
C THR A 459 -16.65 8.43 -13.13
N THR A 460 -16.83 9.74 -13.37
CA THR A 460 -18.07 10.44 -13.02
C THR A 460 -19.28 9.80 -13.69
N MET A 461 -19.20 9.51 -14.99
CA MET A 461 -20.30 8.89 -15.74
C MET A 461 -20.58 7.46 -15.27
N ALA A 462 -19.54 6.65 -15.07
CA ALA A 462 -19.67 5.28 -14.59
C ALA A 462 -20.28 5.22 -13.19
N ASN A 463 -19.89 6.12 -12.28
CA ASN A 463 -20.47 6.22 -10.94
C ASN A 463 -21.94 6.66 -11.01
N THR A 464 -22.25 7.64 -11.85
CA THR A 464 -23.62 8.18 -12.01
C THR A 464 -24.58 7.12 -12.58
N LEU A 465 -24.12 6.37 -13.58
CA LEU A 465 -24.91 5.33 -14.24
C LEU A 465 -24.80 3.97 -13.56
N ASN A 466 -23.95 3.85 -12.53
CA ASN A 466 -23.61 2.60 -11.85
C ASN A 466 -23.20 1.47 -12.82
N THR A 467 -22.31 1.78 -13.76
CA THR A 467 -21.82 0.84 -14.78
C THR A 467 -20.38 0.43 -14.49
N PRO A 468 -19.95 -0.81 -14.74
CA PRO A 468 -18.54 -1.15 -14.78
C PRO A 468 -17.83 -0.41 -15.93
N ILE A 469 -16.52 -0.23 -15.77
CA ILE A 469 -15.67 0.44 -16.76
C ILE A 469 -14.91 -0.62 -17.56
N VAL A 470 -14.93 -0.52 -18.88
CA VAL A 470 -14.09 -1.32 -19.78
C VAL A 470 -13.04 -0.42 -20.42
N VAL A 471 -11.78 -0.83 -20.38
CA VAL A 471 -10.67 -0.12 -21.00
C VAL A 471 -9.74 -1.09 -21.70
N PHE A 472 -9.34 -0.77 -22.93
CA PHE A 472 -8.30 -1.49 -23.66
C PHE A 472 -6.97 -0.75 -23.51
N THR A 473 -5.88 -1.45 -23.20
CA THR A 473 -4.59 -0.82 -22.93
C THR A 473 -3.39 -1.68 -23.33
N ARG A 474 -2.35 -1.03 -23.88
CA ARG A 474 -1.05 -1.66 -24.21
C ARG A 474 0.07 -1.31 -23.21
N THR A 475 -0.17 -0.34 -22.33
CA THR A 475 0.81 0.20 -21.38
C THR A 475 0.29 0.23 -19.94
N GLY A 476 -1.01 0.05 -19.74
CA GLY A 476 -1.68 0.19 -18.44
C GLY A 476 -2.08 1.61 -18.07
N SER A 477 -1.58 2.64 -18.77
CA SER A 477 -1.67 4.05 -18.33
C SER A 477 -3.10 4.52 -18.02
N MET A 478 -4.07 4.23 -18.91
CA MET A 478 -5.47 4.64 -18.68
C MET A 478 -6.13 3.84 -17.54
N ALA A 479 -5.83 2.55 -17.40
CA ALA A 479 -6.35 1.73 -16.30
C ALA A 479 -5.82 2.23 -14.95
N ILE A 480 -4.55 2.65 -14.89
CA ILE A 480 -3.93 3.26 -13.71
C ILE A 480 -4.62 4.58 -13.36
N LEU A 481 -4.81 5.48 -14.34
CA LEU A 481 -5.51 6.75 -14.11
C LEU A 481 -6.93 6.51 -13.58
N LEU A 482 -7.71 5.63 -14.23
CA LEU A 482 -9.04 5.24 -13.77
C LEU A 482 -9.03 4.72 -12.34
N SER A 483 -8.06 3.87 -11.99
CA SER A 483 -7.90 3.36 -10.62
C SER A 483 -7.75 4.49 -9.60
N HIS A 484 -6.94 5.52 -9.90
CA HIS A 484 -6.71 6.64 -8.97
C HIS A 484 -7.91 7.58 -8.81
N TYR A 485 -8.82 7.63 -9.79
CA TYR A 485 -10.10 8.31 -9.66
C TYR A 485 -11.14 7.51 -8.86
N ARG A 486 -10.84 6.26 -8.47
CA ARG A 486 -11.62 5.40 -7.57
C ARG A 486 -13.10 5.24 -7.98
N PRO A 487 -13.40 4.70 -9.17
CA PRO A 487 -14.77 4.40 -9.56
C PRO A 487 -15.49 3.48 -8.54
N SER A 488 -16.80 3.65 -8.45
CA SER A 488 -17.67 2.83 -7.60
C SER A 488 -17.70 1.37 -8.08
N SER A 489 -17.63 1.17 -9.39
CA SER A 489 -17.65 -0.14 -10.06
C SER A 489 -16.24 -0.67 -10.40
N SER A 490 -16.17 -1.93 -10.83
CA SER A 490 -14.91 -2.55 -11.27
C SER A 490 -14.42 -1.97 -12.60
N ILE A 491 -13.09 -1.96 -12.79
CA ILE A 491 -12.43 -1.59 -14.06
C ILE A 491 -11.93 -2.87 -14.72
N PHE A 492 -12.53 -3.29 -15.82
CA PHE A 492 -12.03 -4.38 -16.65
C PHE A 492 -11.00 -3.84 -17.64
N ALA A 493 -9.72 -4.13 -17.38
CA ALA A 493 -8.61 -3.65 -18.18
C ALA A 493 -8.10 -4.76 -19.11
N PHE A 494 -8.50 -4.69 -20.38
CA PHE A 494 -8.05 -5.62 -21.41
C PHE A 494 -6.67 -5.23 -21.93
N THR A 495 -5.77 -6.20 -22.05
CA THR A 495 -4.43 -5.99 -22.60
C THR A 495 -3.96 -7.19 -23.43
N ASN A 496 -3.20 -6.93 -24.49
CA ASN A 496 -2.57 -7.96 -25.31
C ASN A 496 -1.13 -8.26 -24.88
N LYS A 497 -0.71 -7.77 -23.71
CA LYS A 497 0.61 -8.00 -23.12
C LYS A 497 0.47 -8.57 -21.72
N GLU A 498 0.97 -9.79 -21.53
CA GLU A 498 0.98 -10.44 -20.21
C GLU A 498 1.60 -9.53 -19.14
N ARG A 499 2.77 -8.94 -19.42
CA ARG A 499 3.48 -8.06 -18.48
C ARG A 499 2.61 -6.94 -17.90
N ILE A 500 1.74 -6.36 -18.73
CA ILE A 500 0.83 -5.29 -18.31
C ILE A 500 -0.31 -5.87 -17.46
N LYS A 501 -0.80 -7.07 -17.76
CA LYS A 501 -1.78 -7.78 -16.93
C LYS A 501 -1.24 -8.04 -15.52
N GLN A 502 -0.01 -8.53 -15.39
CA GLN A 502 0.61 -8.73 -14.06
C GLN A 502 0.76 -7.41 -13.31
N ARG A 503 1.32 -6.37 -13.94
CA ARG A 503 1.48 -5.04 -13.31
C ARG A 503 0.17 -4.46 -12.77
N LEU A 504 -0.91 -4.59 -13.55
CA LEU A 504 -2.21 -4.03 -13.17
C LEU A 504 -2.84 -4.74 -11.96
N ALA A 505 -2.32 -5.88 -11.52
CA ALA A 505 -2.83 -6.61 -10.35
C ALA A 505 -2.73 -5.83 -9.04
N LEU A 506 -1.82 -4.84 -8.94
CA LEU A 506 -1.60 -4.02 -7.75
C LEU A 506 -2.53 -2.80 -7.66
N TYR A 507 -3.20 -2.40 -8.75
CA TYR A 507 -3.97 -1.16 -8.80
C TYR A 507 -5.42 -1.37 -8.39
N GLN A 508 -5.89 -0.56 -7.43
CA GLN A 508 -7.21 -0.69 -6.82
C GLN A 508 -8.34 -0.72 -7.87
N GLY A 509 -9.28 -1.66 -7.72
CA GLY A 509 -10.46 -1.77 -8.58
C GLY A 509 -10.20 -2.31 -9.99
N VAL A 510 -8.94 -2.47 -10.41
CA VAL A 510 -8.59 -2.99 -11.74
C VAL A 510 -8.63 -4.52 -11.75
N ILE A 511 -9.36 -5.10 -12.70
CA ILE A 511 -9.38 -6.51 -13.04
C ILE A 511 -8.73 -6.64 -14.41
N PRO A 512 -7.43 -6.99 -14.47
CA PRO A 512 -6.73 -7.09 -15.75
C PRO A 512 -7.05 -8.42 -16.44
N ILE A 513 -7.32 -8.34 -17.75
CA ILE A 513 -7.70 -9.49 -18.57
C ILE A 513 -6.81 -9.52 -19.81
N TYR A 514 -6.18 -10.66 -20.06
CA TYR A 514 -5.41 -10.84 -21.28
C TYR A 514 -6.34 -11.15 -22.45
N MET A 515 -6.16 -10.43 -23.56
CA MET A 515 -6.87 -10.70 -24.81
C MET A 515 -6.08 -10.14 -25.99
N GLN A 516 -5.96 -10.92 -27.07
CA GLN A 516 -5.41 -10.42 -28.33
C GLN A 516 -6.35 -9.46 -29.01
N PHE A 517 -5.85 -8.31 -29.45
CA PHE A 517 -6.62 -7.28 -30.15
C PHE A 517 -6.60 -7.55 -31.65
N SER A 518 -7.71 -7.27 -32.33
CA SER A 518 -7.77 -7.22 -33.79
C SER A 518 -7.68 -5.78 -34.29
N ASP A 519 -7.51 -5.60 -35.59
CA ASP A 519 -7.53 -4.28 -36.23
C ASP A 519 -8.94 -3.67 -36.31
N ASP A 520 -9.98 -4.47 -35.99
CA ASP A 520 -11.36 -4.01 -35.86
C ASP A 520 -11.73 -3.78 -34.38
N ALA A 521 -12.11 -2.55 -34.08
CA ALA A 521 -12.52 -2.11 -32.76
C ALA A 521 -13.80 -2.81 -32.28
N GLU A 522 -14.79 -2.97 -33.16
CA GLU A 522 -16.09 -3.56 -32.83
C GLU A 522 -15.96 -5.06 -32.62
N GLU A 523 -15.14 -5.73 -33.43
CA GLU A 523 -14.81 -7.14 -33.22
C GLU A 523 -14.09 -7.35 -31.88
N THR A 524 -13.07 -6.53 -31.59
CA THR A 524 -12.34 -6.59 -30.30
C THR A 524 -13.28 -6.34 -29.12
N PHE A 525 -14.18 -5.36 -29.23
CA PHE A 525 -15.16 -5.07 -28.20
C PHE A 525 -16.18 -6.20 -28.01
N SER A 526 -16.70 -6.78 -29.09
CA SER A 526 -17.63 -7.93 -29.04
C SER A 526 -16.97 -9.14 -28.36
N ARG A 527 -15.71 -9.43 -28.66
CA ARG A 527 -14.95 -10.51 -27.99
C ARG A 527 -14.76 -10.23 -26.49
N ALA A 528 -14.47 -8.99 -26.12
CA ALA A 528 -14.37 -8.59 -24.72
C ALA A 528 -15.70 -8.81 -23.98
N LEU A 529 -16.83 -8.39 -24.55
CA LEU A 529 -18.15 -8.62 -23.96
C LEU A 529 -18.45 -10.12 -23.79
N LYS A 530 -18.21 -10.92 -24.82
CA LYS A 530 -18.38 -12.39 -24.74
C LYS A 530 -17.54 -13.02 -23.63
N LEU A 531 -16.30 -12.57 -23.45
CA LEU A 531 -15.43 -13.04 -22.38
C LEU A 531 -15.97 -12.64 -21.01
N LEU A 532 -16.41 -11.38 -20.83
CA LEU A 532 -16.98 -10.92 -19.56
C LEU A 532 -18.25 -11.68 -19.21
N THR A 533 -19.18 -11.84 -20.16
CA THR A 533 -20.44 -12.56 -19.94
C THR A 533 -20.19 -14.05 -19.69
N GLY A 534 -19.31 -14.69 -20.47
CA GLY A 534 -18.96 -16.11 -20.29
C GLY A 534 -18.30 -16.42 -18.94
N LYS A 535 -17.71 -15.42 -18.28
CA LYS A 535 -17.12 -15.52 -16.94
C LYS A 535 -18.04 -15.00 -15.83
N ASN A 536 -19.30 -14.66 -16.14
CA ASN A 536 -20.25 -14.04 -15.21
C ASN A 536 -19.68 -12.75 -14.56
N LEU A 537 -18.90 -11.99 -15.33
CA LEU A 537 -18.31 -10.73 -14.89
C LEU A 537 -19.25 -9.54 -15.11
N VAL A 538 -20.11 -9.63 -16.12
CA VAL A 538 -21.21 -8.71 -16.49
C VAL A 538 -22.40 -9.53 -16.98
N GLU A 539 -23.60 -8.98 -16.90
CA GLU A 539 -24.84 -9.64 -17.34
C GLU A 539 -25.33 -9.10 -18.69
N GLU A 540 -26.06 -9.93 -19.46
CA GLU A 540 -26.73 -9.47 -20.68
C GLU A 540 -27.76 -8.38 -20.34
N GLY A 541 -27.78 -7.31 -21.13
CA GLY A 541 -28.64 -6.15 -20.89
C GLY A 541 -28.09 -5.14 -19.88
N GLU A 542 -26.99 -5.43 -19.19
CA GLU A 542 -26.26 -4.45 -18.37
C GLU A 542 -25.64 -3.35 -19.26
N PHE A 543 -25.42 -2.15 -18.71
CA PHE A 543 -24.68 -1.09 -19.39
C PHE A 543 -23.24 -1.05 -18.90
N ILE A 544 -22.30 -0.79 -19.80
CA ILE A 544 -20.89 -0.59 -19.48
C ILE A 544 -20.39 0.75 -19.99
N THR A 545 -19.45 1.37 -19.27
CA THR A 545 -18.74 2.57 -19.72
C THR A 545 -17.44 2.14 -20.40
N LEU A 546 -17.36 2.26 -21.72
CA LEU A 546 -16.15 2.02 -22.50
C LEU A 546 -15.31 3.30 -22.55
N VAL A 547 -14.04 3.19 -22.18
CA VAL A 547 -13.06 4.28 -22.22
C VAL A 547 -11.97 3.94 -23.20
N GLN A 548 -11.81 4.78 -24.22
CA GLN A 548 -10.63 4.77 -25.08
C GLN A 548 -9.93 6.11 -24.97
N SER A 549 -8.72 6.12 -24.42
CA SER A 549 -7.89 7.31 -24.33
C SER A 549 -6.43 6.88 -24.16
N GLY A 550 -5.53 7.48 -24.94
CA GLY A 550 -4.10 7.17 -24.92
C GLY A 550 -3.34 7.72 -26.13
N ALA A 551 -2.04 7.94 -25.98
CA ALA A 551 -1.19 8.50 -27.03
C ALA A 551 -0.94 7.52 -28.18
N GLN A 552 -0.93 6.21 -27.90
CA GLN A 552 -0.81 5.18 -28.93
C GLN A 552 -2.18 4.61 -29.29
N PRO A 553 -2.60 4.70 -30.55
CA PRO A 553 -3.84 4.10 -30.99
C PRO A 553 -3.73 2.57 -30.95
N ILE A 554 -4.81 1.91 -30.56
CA ILE A 554 -4.85 0.46 -30.44
C ILE A 554 -5.16 -0.17 -31.81
N TRP A 555 -6.19 0.33 -32.49
CA TRP A 555 -6.70 -0.19 -33.77
C TRP A 555 -6.75 0.87 -34.89
N ARG A 556 -6.21 2.07 -34.67
CA ARG A 556 -6.16 3.15 -35.68
C ARG A 556 -4.75 3.67 -35.88
N ARG A 557 -4.54 4.49 -36.91
CA ARG A 557 -3.28 5.23 -37.12
C ARG A 557 -3.25 6.55 -36.35
N GLU A 558 -4.42 7.15 -36.08
CA GLU A 558 -4.54 8.42 -35.36
C GLU A 558 -5.00 8.21 -33.91
N SER A 559 -4.52 9.05 -32.98
CA SER A 559 -4.95 9.04 -31.59
C SER A 559 -6.37 9.61 -31.45
N THR A 560 -7.32 8.79 -31.00
CA THR A 560 -8.69 9.22 -30.70
C THR A 560 -9.01 9.00 -29.22
N HIS A 561 -9.76 9.93 -28.62
CA HIS A 561 -10.24 9.83 -27.25
C HIS A 561 -11.76 9.88 -27.24
N HIS A 562 -12.42 8.90 -26.64
CA HIS A 562 -13.87 8.90 -26.48
C HIS A 562 -14.30 8.10 -25.25
N ILE A 563 -15.49 8.43 -24.76
CA ILE A 563 -16.19 7.66 -23.73
C ILE A 563 -17.53 7.26 -24.33
N GLN A 564 -17.89 5.98 -24.22
CA GLN A 564 -19.14 5.44 -24.72
C GLN A 564 -19.85 4.70 -23.59
N VAL A 565 -21.18 4.77 -23.56
CA VAL A 565 -22.00 3.90 -22.74
C VAL A 565 -22.66 2.91 -23.69
N ARG A 566 -22.40 1.62 -23.50
CA ARG A 566 -22.89 0.56 -24.38
C ARG A 566 -23.65 -0.48 -23.57
N LYS A 567 -24.73 -0.98 -24.15
CA LYS A 567 -25.47 -2.12 -23.60
C LYS A 567 -24.76 -3.41 -23.98
N VAL A 568 -24.71 -4.37 -23.06
CA VAL A 568 -24.19 -5.71 -23.31
C VAL A 568 -25.23 -6.50 -24.11
N GLU A 569 -24.93 -6.75 -25.39
CA GLU A 569 -25.73 -7.54 -26.33
C GLU A 569 -24.79 -8.57 -26.98
N LEU A 570 -25.18 -9.86 -27.00
CA LEU A 570 -24.32 -10.99 -27.38
C LEU A 570 -24.30 -11.32 -28.88
#